data_AF-A0A1Q4L4I8-F1
#
_entry.id   AF-A0A1Q4L4I8-F1
#
_cell.length_a   1.000
_cell.length_b   1.000
_cell.length_c   1.000
_cell.angle_alpha   90.00
_cell.angle_beta   90.00
_cell.angle_gamma   90.00
#
_symmetry.space_group_name_H-M   'P 1'
#
loop_
_entity.id
_entity.type
_entity.pdbx_description
1 polymer ?
#
loop_
_entity_poly.entity_id
_entity_poly.type
_entity_poly.pdbx_seq_one_letter_code
_entity_poly.pdbx_strand_id
1 'polypeptide(L)'
;MMLQMRDERGWKWKPKISVKQVANTLSDIVQTGRTIIGNTIADVDYILGNIKGCIQGCGRGIDNVRLRLTHRGIQYISLVTGVLCSTGLIPSDIIKRIYEKLSRKLERDPEHKIFHLTNPKLYVWEGAEPLYNEIDPNSFVFNQDKEAWVFIHGMLYSALKKDGSDFKRSETKVDVFDYFYNFERKAKIFNPDPNSRPNQDNSKIEIYLVSYDSEMRDDDEEEIKVLLQSQVLGGGNFYLLTAAVYWREMVRRAKKTANHIIPFLDKLANNKGRAITHSLGCYVLAEAAQKINKNASESSYHRAFGSWWCMSAALPSDAFSNTGDFDKAPLIAGKGADHERIWSGTTVWYSLADIVLMLLYPLGSCTTALGLTGLGVNDKEIAEDENITTITDVHHGPAGDYIERLGPSIQEVLGTKGRDITKN
;
A
#
# COMPACT_ATOMS: atom_id res chain seq x y z
N MET A 1 -21.07 50.16 -19.55
CA MET A 1 -19.88 49.76 -20.32
C MET A 1 -19.37 48.45 -19.72
N MET A 2 -19.91 47.32 -20.18
CA MET A 2 -19.54 45.96 -19.75
C MET A 2 -18.51 45.42 -20.73
N LEU A 3 -17.31 45.10 -20.24
CA LEU A 3 -16.29 44.40 -21.01
C LEU A 3 -16.62 42.90 -21.02
N GLN A 4 -17.26 42.45 -22.10
CA GLN A 4 -17.20 41.07 -22.54
C GLN A 4 -15.78 40.79 -23.06
N MET A 5 -14.99 40.03 -22.32
CA MET A 5 -13.86 39.33 -22.90
C MET A 5 -14.38 38.04 -23.55
N ARG A 6 -14.50 38.09 -24.88
CA ARG A 6 -14.69 36.92 -25.72
C ARG A 6 -13.42 36.09 -25.73
N ASP A 7 -13.55 34.80 -25.41
CA ASP A 7 -12.53 33.79 -25.71
C ASP A 7 -12.78 33.29 -27.14
N GLU A 8 -12.15 33.95 -28.10
CA GLU A 8 -12.16 33.60 -29.53
C GLU A 8 -11.08 32.55 -29.80
N ARG A 9 -11.40 31.28 -29.52
CA ARG A 9 -10.86 30.08 -30.19
C ARG A 9 -11.79 28.89 -29.92
N GLY A 10 -12.91 28.90 -30.64
CA GLY A 10 -14.00 27.91 -30.56
C GLY A 10 -13.67 26.53 -31.12
N TRP A 11 -12.71 25.81 -30.52
CA TRP A 11 -12.63 24.35 -30.60
C TRP A 11 -12.85 23.77 -29.20
N LYS A 12 -14.11 23.57 -28.81
CA LYS A 12 -14.44 22.65 -27.71
C LYS A 12 -14.30 21.22 -28.23
N TRP A 13 -13.06 20.78 -28.44
CA TRP A 13 -12.77 19.35 -28.45
C TRP A 13 -13.05 18.88 -27.02
N LYS A 14 -14.23 18.32 -26.79
CA LYS A 14 -14.52 17.57 -25.57
C LYS A 14 -14.05 16.15 -25.85
N PRO A 15 -12.86 15.72 -25.39
CA PRO A 15 -12.48 14.32 -25.54
C PRO A 15 -13.61 13.45 -24.97
N LYS A 16 -14.15 12.55 -25.78
CA LYS A 16 -15.01 11.48 -25.29
C LYS A 16 -14.09 10.49 -24.57
N ILE A 17 -13.92 10.66 -23.26
CA ILE A 17 -13.19 9.69 -22.45
C ILE A 17 -14.08 8.47 -22.28
N SER A 18 -13.67 7.33 -22.84
CA SER A 18 -14.27 6.05 -22.48
C SER A 18 -13.49 5.46 -21.31
N VAL A 19 -14.11 5.44 -20.13
CA VAL A 19 -13.53 4.82 -18.91
C VAL A 19 -13.08 3.39 -19.18
N LYS A 20 -13.90 2.63 -19.95
CA LYS A 20 -13.58 1.27 -20.37
C LYS A 20 -12.32 1.20 -21.24
N GLN A 21 -12.15 2.13 -22.19
CA GLN A 21 -10.94 2.15 -23.03
C GLN A 21 -9.69 2.51 -22.21
N VAL A 22 -9.80 3.45 -21.27
CA VAL A 22 -8.70 3.83 -20.36
C VAL A 22 -8.31 2.64 -19.49
N ALA A 23 -9.28 1.97 -18.86
CA ALA A 23 -9.04 0.81 -18.03
C ALA A 23 -8.43 -0.37 -18.81
N ASN A 24 -8.95 -0.64 -20.02
CA ASN A 24 -8.37 -1.65 -20.90
C ASN A 24 -6.93 -1.31 -21.29
N THR A 25 -6.65 -0.06 -21.66
CA THR A 25 -5.29 0.38 -22.04
C THR A 25 -4.30 0.20 -20.88
N LEU A 26 -4.69 0.61 -19.67
CA LEU A 26 -3.89 0.41 -18.46
C LEU A 26 -3.66 -1.08 -18.19
N SER A 27 -4.72 -1.90 -18.31
CA SER A 27 -4.61 -3.33 -18.08
C SER A 27 -3.73 -4.04 -19.12
N ASP A 28 -3.82 -3.65 -20.39
CA ASP A 28 -3.03 -4.21 -21.48
C ASP A 28 -1.54 -3.90 -21.30
N ILE A 29 -1.19 -2.69 -20.84
CA ILE A 29 0.18 -2.31 -20.52
C ILE A 29 0.72 -3.16 -19.36
N VAL A 30 -0.03 -3.27 -18.27
CA VAL A 30 0.39 -4.08 -17.13
C VAL A 30 0.49 -5.56 -17.52
N GLN A 31 -0.45 -6.08 -18.30
CA GLN A 31 -0.41 -7.46 -18.79
C GLN A 31 0.79 -7.71 -19.70
N THR A 32 1.08 -6.79 -20.62
CA THR A 32 2.27 -6.86 -21.47
C THR A 32 3.53 -6.85 -20.63
N GLY A 33 3.61 -5.96 -19.64
CA GLY A 33 4.72 -5.92 -18.68
C GLY A 33 4.87 -7.24 -17.93
N ARG A 34 3.78 -7.83 -17.42
CA ARG A 34 3.78 -9.15 -16.77
C ARG A 34 4.24 -10.26 -17.71
N THR A 35 3.78 -10.27 -18.96
CA THR A 35 4.19 -11.28 -19.95
C THR A 35 5.68 -11.16 -20.25
N ILE A 36 6.20 -9.94 -20.41
CA ILE A 36 7.65 -9.72 -20.59
C ILE A 36 8.42 -10.23 -19.37
N ILE A 37 7.99 -9.87 -18.16
CA ILE A 37 8.60 -10.35 -16.91
C ILE A 37 8.56 -11.88 -16.85
N GLY A 38 7.39 -12.49 -17.06
CA GLY A 38 7.19 -13.93 -16.97
C GLY A 38 8.01 -14.72 -18.00
N ASN A 39 8.02 -14.29 -19.26
CA ASN A 39 8.85 -14.91 -20.30
C ASN A 39 10.34 -14.79 -19.95
N THR A 40 10.75 -13.63 -19.46
CA THR A 40 12.15 -13.40 -19.06
C THR A 40 12.55 -14.29 -17.88
N ILE A 41 11.69 -14.46 -16.87
CA ILE A 41 11.94 -15.39 -15.76
C ILE A 41 12.05 -16.82 -16.29
N ALA A 42 11.13 -17.24 -17.17
CA ALA A 42 11.16 -18.57 -17.77
C ALA A 42 12.43 -18.81 -18.61
N ASP A 43 12.89 -17.80 -19.35
CA ASP A 43 14.12 -17.86 -20.12
C ASP A 43 15.35 -17.95 -19.21
N VAL A 44 15.39 -17.20 -18.11
CA VAL A 44 16.45 -17.29 -17.09
C VAL A 44 16.45 -18.68 -16.44
N ASP A 45 15.29 -19.18 -16.03
CA ASP A 45 15.15 -20.53 -15.45
C ASP A 45 15.52 -21.63 -16.45
N TYR A 46 15.23 -21.44 -17.74
CA TYR A 46 15.60 -22.37 -18.81
C TYR A 46 17.11 -22.36 -19.08
N ILE A 47 17.72 -21.18 -19.21
CA ILE A 47 19.16 -21.01 -19.41
C ILE A 47 19.93 -21.60 -18.23
N LEU A 48 19.45 -21.41 -17.01
CA LEU A 48 20.12 -21.84 -15.78
C LEU A 48 19.75 -23.26 -15.34
N GLY A 49 18.56 -23.75 -15.71
CA GLY A 49 18.15 -25.15 -15.54
C GLY A 49 19.01 -26.12 -16.35
N ASN A 50 19.64 -25.64 -17.42
CA ASN A 50 20.66 -26.35 -18.19
C ASN A 50 22.06 -26.34 -17.52
N ILE A 51 22.23 -25.68 -16.37
CA ILE A 51 23.49 -25.58 -15.59
C ILE A 51 23.37 -26.32 -14.23
N LYS A 52 22.47 -27.31 -14.14
CA LYS A 52 22.19 -28.09 -12.91
C LYS A 52 23.38 -28.84 -12.29
N GLY A 53 24.56 -28.83 -12.91
CA GLY A 53 25.78 -29.44 -12.36
C GLY A 53 26.67 -28.55 -11.49
N CYS A 54 26.54 -27.21 -11.52
CA CYS A 54 27.55 -26.33 -10.90
C CYS A 54 27.06 -25.45 -9.74
N ILE A 55 25.77 -25.47 -9.39
CA ILE A 55 25.15 -24.37 -8.64
C ILE A 55 24.50 -24.88 -7.34
N GLN A 56 25.33 -25.35 -6.40
CA GLN A 56 24.96 -25.34 -4.97
C GLN A 56 25.45 -24.09 -4.23
N GLY A 57 26.25 -23.22 -4.89
CA GLY A 57 26.77 -21.97 -4.30
C GLY A 57 26.22 -20.66 -4.88
N CYS A 58 25.57 -20.65 -6.05
CA CYS A 58 25.17 -19.41 -6.75
C CYS A 58 23.68 -19.01 -6.60
N GLY A 59 22.93 -19.61 -5.67
CA GLY A 59 21.49 -19.35 -5.50
C GLY A 59 21.12 -17.87 -5.32
N ARG A 60 21.99 -17.07 -4.67
CA ARG A 60 21.81 -15.62 -4.52
C ARG A 60 22.03 -14.82 -5.82
N GLY A 61 22.92 -15.25 -6.70
CA GLY A 61 23.25 -14.52 -7.93
C GLY A 61 22.15 -14.61 -8.99
N ILE A 62 21.45 -15.74 -9.04
CA ILE A 62 20.36 -16.00 -9.98
C ILE A 62 19.12 -15.19 -9.61
N ASP A 63 18.80 -15.14 -8.31
CA ASP A 63 17.67 -14.37 -7.81
C ASP A 63 17.88 -12.86 -8.04
N ASN A 64 19.12 -12.37 -7.93
CA ASN A 64 19.46 -10.98 -8.25
C ASN A 64 19.21 -10.60 -9.73
N VAL A 65 19.47 -11.51 -10.68
CA VAL A 65 19.18 -11.26 -12.11
C VAL A 65 17.67 -11.25 -12.34
N ARG A 66 16.94 -12.19 -11.75
CA ARG A 66 15.48 -12.29 -11.81
C ARG A 66 14.80 -11.03 -11.25
N LEU A 67 15.23 -10.57 -10.08
CA LEU A 67 14.74 -9.35 -9.44
C LEU A 67 15.05 -8.12 -10.29
N ARG A 68 16.30 -7.96 -10.73
CA ARG A 68 16.71 -6.81 -11.56
C ARG A 68 15.93 -6.71 -12.87
N LEU A 69 15.58 -7.83 -13.50
CA LEU A 69 14.77 -7.84 -14.73
C LEU A 69 13.30 -7.53 -14.45
N THR A 70 12.74 -8.07 -13.37
CA THR A 70 11.40 -7.71 -12.87
C THR A 70 11.33 -6.20 -12.67
N HIS A 71 12.31 -5.64 -11.96
CA HIS A 71 12.44 -4.22 -11.67
C HIS A 71 12.57 -3.34 -12.92
N ARG A 72 13.26 -3.79 -13.97
CA ARG A 72 13.29 -3.08 -15.26
C ARG A 72 11.93 -3.10 -15.96
N GLY A 73 11.24 -4.24 -15.93
CA GLY A 73 9.87 -4.35 -16.45
C GLY A 73 8.92 -3.35 -15.77
N ILE A 74 9.01 -3.24 -14.44
CA ILE A 74 8.31 -2.25 -13.63
C ILE A 74 8.62 -0.82 -14.07
N GLN A 75 9.90 -0.47 -14.25
CA GLN A 75 10.31 0.86 -14.70
C GLN A 75 9.70 1.23 -16.07
N TYR A 76 9.60 0.26 -16.99
CA TYR A 76 8.92 0.49 -18.27
C TYR A 76 7.42 0.72 -18.11
N ILE A 77 6.74 0.01 -17.21
CA ILE A 77 5.30 0.25 -16.94
C ILE A 77 5.10 1.67 -16.40
N SER A 78 5.93 2.12 -15.45
CA SER A 78 5.87 3.48 -14.92
C SER A 78 6.13 4.54 -16.01
N LEU A 79 7.13 4.31 -16.86
CA LEU A 79 7.47 5.21 -17.98
C LEU A 79 6.31 5.33 -18.97
N VAL A 80 5.75 4.20 -19.42
CA VAL A 80 4.62 4.19 -20.36
C VAL A 80 3.40 4.88 -19.74
N THR A 81 3.15 4.66 -18.46
CA THR A 81 2.07 5.34 -17.73
C THR A 81 2.23 6.86 -17.75
N GLY A 82 3.44 7.36 -17.49
CA GLY A 82 3.77 8.78 -17.60
C GLY A 82 3.55 9.34 -19.02
N VAL A 83 3.95 8.59 -20.05
CA VAL A 83 3.71 8.96 -21.46
C VAL A 83 2.22 9.04 -21.77
N LEU A 84 1.42 8.06 -21.33
CA LEU A 84 -0.03 8.09 -21.52
C LEU A 84 -0.72 9.29 -20.86
N CYS A 85 -0.25 9.71 -19.68
CA CYS A 85 -0.70 10.94 -19.05
C CYS A 85 -0.31 12.17 -19.88
N SER A 86 0.97 12.28 -20.27
CA SER A 86 1.46 13.44 -21.03
C SER A 86 0.80 13.60 -22.40
N THR A 87 0.34 12.50 -23.00
CA THR A 87 -0.35 12.48 -24.30
C THR A 87 -1.86 12.67 -24.17
N GLY A 88 -2.40 12.78 -22.95
CA GLY A 88 -3.83 12.96 -22.68
C GLY A 88 -4.70 11.72 -22.89
N LEU A 89 -4.09 10.54 -23.06
CA LEU A 89 -4.81 9.26 -23.13
C LEU A 89 -5.35 8.85 -21.75
N ILE A 90 -4.59 9.15 -20.69
CA ILE A 90 -5.10 9.17 -19.32
C ILE A 90 -5.60 10.61 -19.05
N PRO A 91 -6.86 10.81 -18.64
CA PRO A 91 -7.47 12.14 -18.53
C PRO A 91 -7.09 12.88 -17.23
N SER A 92 -5.81 12.88 -16.87
CA SER A 92 -5.29 13.43 -15.61
C SER A 92 -5.60 14.92 -15.44
N ASP A 93 -5.60 15.69 -16.53
CA ASP A 93 -5.91 17.13 -16.50
C ASP A 93 -7.37 17.40 -16.14
N ILE A 94 -8.29 16.58 -16.64
CA ILE A 94 -9.72 16.68 -16.31
C ILE A 94 -9.93 16.30 -14.85
N ILE A 95 -9.28 15.21 -14.40
CA ILE A 95 -9.32 14.76 -13.00
C ILE A 95 -8.84 15.89 -12.06
N LYS A 96 -7.65 16.46 -12.35
CA LYS A 96 -7.06 17.55 -11.58
C LYS A 96 -7.96 18.79 -11.57
N ARG A 97 -8.47 19.20 -12.73
CA ARG A 97 -9.35 20.38 -12.85
C ARG A 97 -10.66 20.23 -12.08
N ILE A 98 -11.25 19.04 -12.07
CA ILE A 98 -12.48 18.79 -11.30
C ILE A 98 -12.17 18.85 -9.80
N TYR A 99 -11.08 18.22 -9.36
CA TYR A 99 -10.63 18.33 -7.97
C TYR A 99 -10.42 19.78 -7.55
N GLU A 100 -9.70 20.58 -8.34
CA GLU A 100 -9.42 21.99 -8.01
C GLU A 100 -10.71 22.81 -7.81
N LYS A 101 -11.74 22.58 -8.63
CA LYS A 101 -13.06 23.23 -8.49
C LYS A 101 -13.80 22.83 -7.22
N LEU A 102 -13.66 21.58 -6.78
CA LEU A 102 -14.38 21.04 -5.63
C LEU A 102 -13.55 21.03 -4.33
N SER A 103 -12.25 21.29 -4.41
CA SER A 103 -11.28 21.09 -3.32
C SER A 103 -11.76 21.65 -1.97
N ARG A 104 -12.22 22.90 -1.93
CA ARG A 104 -12.73 23.54 -0.71
C ARG A 104 -13.96 22.88 -0.11
N LYS A 105 -14.75 22.18 -0.92
CA LYS A 105 -15.99 21.51 -0.51
C LYS A 105 -15.75 20.06 -0.07
N LEU A 106 -14.80 19.39 -0.74
CA LEU A 106 -14.36 18.03 -0.41
C LEU A 106 -13.42 18.00 0.80
N GLU A 107 -12.73 19.10 1.07
CA GLU A 107 -11.78 19.21 2.18
C GLU A 107 -12.49 19.02 3.53
N ARG A 108 -12.08 17.98 4.25
CA ARG A 108 -12.57 17.68 5.61
C ARG A 108 -11.42 17.37 6.56
N ASP A 109 -11.65 17.49 7.85
CA ASP A 109 -10.68 16.99 8.81
C ASP A 109 -10.72 15.45 8.80
N PRO A 110 -9.58 14.75 8.80
CA PRO A 110 -9.58 13.29 8.72
C PRO A 110 -9.91 12.62 10.06
N GLU A 111 -10.22 13.38 11.12
CA GLU A 111 -10.60 12.83 12.43
C GLU A 111 -9.60 11.77 12.93
N HIS A 112 -8.31 12.09 12.78
CA HIS A 112 -7.23 11.13 13.07
C HIS A 112 -7.13 10.82 14.56
N LYS A 113 -6.95 9.54 14.90
CA LYS A 113 -6.87 9.03 16.26
C LYS A 113 -5.88 7.87 16.37
N ILE A 114 -5.33 7.68 17.57
CA ILE A 114 -4.52 6.50 17.91
C ILE A 114 -5.23 5.78 19.05
N PHE A 115 -5.53 4.50 18.87
CA PHE A 115 -6.13 3.66 19.91
C PHE A 115 -5.13 2.60 20.39
N HIS A 116 -5.10 2.32 21.69
CA HIS A 116 -4.47 1.12 22.23
C HIS A 116 -5.54 0.09 22.59
N LEU A 117 -5.47 -1.07 21.94
CA LEU A 117 -6.38 -2.20 22.18
C LEU A 117 -5.82 -3.04 23.33
N THR A 118 -6.53 -3.03 24.45
CA THR A 118 -6.08 -3.62 25.72
C THR A 118 -6.44 -5.08 25.90
N ASN A 119 -7.37 -5.61 25.10
CA ASN A 119 -7.87 -6.98 25.18
C ASN A 119 -7.84 -7.74 23.83
N PRO A 120 -6.75 -7.69 23.03
CA PRO A 120 -6.75 -8.19 21.66
C PRO A 120 -7.14 -9.67 21.55
N LYS A 121 -6.67 -10.52 22.46
CA LYS A 121 -7.02 -11.94 22.49
C LYS A 121 -8.52 -12.16 22.71
N LEU A 122 -9.06 -11.53 23.77
CA LEU A 122 -10.46 -11.68 24.16
C LEU A 122 -11.39 -11.21 23.03
N TYR A 123 -11.04 -10.08 22.41
CA TYR A 123 -11.78 -9.51 21.29
C TYR A 123 -11.84 -10.47 20.09
N VAL A 124 -10.69 -10.95 19.62
CA VAL A 124 -10.65 -11.72 18.36
C VAL A 124 -11.12 -13.17 18.54
N TRP A 125 -10.79 -13.80 19.67
CA TRP A 125 -10.94 -15.24 19.85
C TRP A 125 -12.06 -15.65 20.82
N GLU A 126 -12.42 -14.77 21.76
CA GLU A 126 -13.39 -15.08 22.81
C GLU A 126 -14.69 -14.29 22.64
N GLY A 127 -14.81 -13.48 21.58
CA GLY A 127 -16.02 -12.73 21.23
C GLY A 127 -16.36 -11.59 22.18
N ALA A 128 -15.39 -11.12 22.96
CA ALA A 128 -15.58 -9.94 23.81
C ALA A 128 -15.68 -8.66 22.98
N GLU A 129 -16.34 -7.63 23.48
CA GLU A 129 -16.28 -6.29 22.88
C GLU A 129 -14.84 -5.73 22.92
N PRO A 130 -14.40 -4.97 21.91
CA PRO A 130 -13.07 -4.39 21.88
C PRO A 130 -12.94 -3.32 22.97
N LEU A 131 -11.96 -3.47 23.86
CA LEU A 131 -11.62 -2.50 24.90
C LEU A 131 -10.40 -1.70 24.44
N TYR A 132 -10.64 -0.47 24.02
CA TYR A 132 -9.60 0.43 23.56
C TYR A 132 -9.63 1.78 24.26
N ASN A 133 -8.44 2.36 24.40
CA ASN A 133 -8.27 3.71 24.92
C ASN A 133 -7.70 4.59 23.81
N GLU A 134 -8.34 5.73 23.57
CA GLU A 134 -7.75 6.78 22.73
C GLU A 134 -6.52 7.34 23.43
N ILE A 135 -5.43 7.47 22.68
CA ILE A 135 -4.14 7.93 23.16
C ILE A 135 -3.86 9.30 22.59
N ASP A 136 -3.47 10.25 23.44
CA ASP A 136 -2.84 11.49 23.00
C ASP A 136 -1.36 11.23 22.67
N PRO A 137 -0.94 11.37 21.40
CA PRO A 137 0.45 11.11 20.98
C PRO A 137 1.47 11.98 21.73
N ASN A 138 1.09 13.14 22.27
CA ASN A 138 2.00 14.05 22.95
C ASN A 138 2.25 13.68 24.41
N SER A 139 1.23 13.19 25.13
CA SER A 139 1.33 12.88 26.57
C SER A 139 1.51 11.40 26.89
N PHE A 140 1.22 10.50 25.95
CA PHE A 140 1.35 9.05 26.16
C PHE A 140 2.75 8.61 26.60
N VAL A 141 2.82 7.64 27.50
CA VAL A 141 4.08 7.02 27.92
C VAL A 141 4.06 5.56 27.51
N PHE A 142 4.98 5.20 26.62
CA PHE A 142 5.12 3.83 26.14
C PHE A 142 5.83 2.94 27.15
N ASN A 143 5.35 1.70 27.33
CA ASN A 143 6.02 0.72 28.17
C ASN A 143 7.21 0.10 27.42
N GLN A 144 8.44 0.48 27.79
CA GLN A 144 9.65 0.04 27.09
C GLN A 144 9.89 -1.48 27.12
N ASP A 145 9.26 -2.22 28.03
CA ASP A 145 9.33 -3.69 28.08
C ASP A 145 8.37 -4.38 27.08
N LYS A 146 7.52 -3.61 26.41
CA LYS A 146 6.51 -4.08 25.45
C LYS A 146 6.91 -3.77 24.01
N GLU A 147 6.39 -4.56 23.10
CA GLU A 147 6.58 -4.41 21.65
C GLU A 147 5.33 -3.77 21.05
N ALA A 148 5.50 -2.60 20.40
CA ALA A 148 4.40 -1.87 19.79
C ALA A 148 4.09 -2.43 18.40
N TRP A 149 2.88 -2.93 18.21
CA TRP A 149 2.39 -3.36 16.92
C TRP A 149 1.38 -2.35 16.40
N VAL A 150 1.79 -1.59 15.40
CA VAL A 150 1.04 -0.44 14.88
C VAL A 150 0.38 -0.81 13.58
N PHE A 151 -0.95 -0.72 13.53
CA PHE A 151 -1.76 -0.97 12.33
C PHE A 151 -2.26 0.33 11.75
N ILE A 152 -2.08 0.51 10.44
CA ILE A 152 -2.62 1.64 9.68
C ILE A 152 -3.20 1.12 8.38
N HIS A 153 -4.52 1.18 8.21
CA HIS A 153 -5.13 0.84 6.93
C HIS A 153 -5.39 2.09 6.11
N GLY A 154 -5.49 1.90 4.79
CA GLY A 154 -5.97 2.89 3.86
C GLY A 154 -7.29 2.45 3.23
N MET A 155 -7.51 2.94 2.02
CA MET A 155 -8.76 2.81 1.26
C MET A 155 -9.25 1.36 1.09
N LEU A 156 -10.56 1.23 1.00
CA LEU A 156 -11.29 -0.03 0.81
C LEU A 156 -12.00 -0.04 -0.55
N TYR A 157 -11.24 -0.05 -1.64
CA TYR A 157 -11.82 -0.27 -2.97
C TYR A 157 -11.67 -1.73 -3.38
N SER A 158 -12.60 -2.21 -4.19
CA SER A 158 -12.52 -3.54 -4.78
C SER A 158 -12.82 -3.49 -6.28
N ALA A 159 -12.14 -4.37 -7.01
CA ALA A 159 -12.35 -4.63 -8.42
C ALA A 159 -11.79 -6.01 -8.75
N LEU A 160 -12.49 -6.78 -9.57
CA LEU A 160 -12.05 -8.09 -10.07
C LEU A 160 -11.90 -8.08 -11.58
N LYS A 161 -12.53 -7.14 -12.29
CA LYS A 161 -12.45 -7.02 -13.74
C LYS A 161 -11.39 -6.01 -14.16
N LYS A 162 -10.54 -6.46 -15.09
CA LYS A 162 -9.49 -5.66 -15.71
C LYS A 162 -9.99 -4.39 -16.42
N ASP A 163 -11.23 -4.41 -16.89
CA ASP A 163 -11.85 -3.25 -17.57
C ASP A 163 -12.45 -2.22 -16.60
N GLY A 164 -12.29 -2.43 -15.29
CA GLY A 164 -12.77 -1.55 -14.23
C GLY A 164 -14.30 -1.44 -14.14
N SER A 165 -15.04 -2.29 -14.88
CA SER A 165 -16.50 -2.19 -14.93
C SER A 165 -17.18 -2.50 -13.59
N ASP A 166 -16.52 -3.26 -12.73
CA ASP A 166 -16.95 -3.61 -11.37
C ASP A 166 -16.23 -2.83 -10.27
N PHE A 167 -15.44 -1.80 -10.63
CA PHE A 167 -14.72 -0.99 -9.65
C PHE A 167 -15.73 -0.26 -8.74
N LYS A 168 -15.65 -0.54 -7.43
CA LYS A 168 -16.60 -0.05 -6.43
C LYS A 168 -15.96 0.13 -5.05
N ARG A 169 -16.66 0.83 -4.17
CA ARG A 169 -16.40 0.76 -2.73
C ARG A 169 -16.60 -0.67 -2.24
N SER A 170 -15.75 -1.16 -1.35
CA SER A 170 -16.02 -2.39 -0.61
C SER A 170 -17.36 -2.27 0.12
N GLU A 171 -18.23 -3.27 -0.01
CA GLU A 171 -19.53 -3.31 0.68
C GLU A 171 -19.36 -3.49 2.19
N THR A 172 -18.29 -4.16 2.60
CA THR A 172 -17.88 -4.25 4.00
C THR A 172 -17.06 -3.00 4.32
N LYS A 173 -17.64 -2.09 5.11
CA LYS A 173 -16.87 -1.05 5.80
C LYS A 173 -15.95 -1.76 6.79
N VAL A 174 -14.65 -1.59 6.62
CA VAL A 174 -13.61 -2.18 7.46
C VAL A 174 -12.83 -1.03 8.06
N ASP A 175 -13.06 -0.79 9.34
CA ASP A 175 -12.24 0.18 10.07
C ASP A 175 -10.88 -0.45 10.46
N VAL A 176 -10.08 0.30 11.22
CA VAL A 176 -8.77 -0.18 11.66
C VAL A 176 -8.88 -1.37 12.63
N PHE A 177 -9.99 -1.50 13.37
CA PHE A 177 -10.24 -2.64 14.24
C PHE A 177 -10.56 -3.89 13.42
N ASP A 178 -11.41 -3.76 12.40
CA ASP A 178 -11.72 -4.85 11.48
C ASP A 178 -10.47 -5.30 10.70
N TYR A 179 -9.60 -4.36 10.31
CA TYR A 179 -8.31 -4.70 9.69
C TYR A 179 -7.45 -5.55 10.64
N PHE A 180 -7.28 -5.10 11.89
CA PHE A 180 -6.56 -5.86 12.90
C PHE A 180 -7.21 -7.22 13.17
N TYR A 181 -8.53 -7.27 13.32
CA TYR A 181 -9.29 -8.50 13.58
C TYR A 181 -9.08 -9.53 12.47
N ASN A 182 -9.22 -9.12 11.21
CA ASN A 182 -9.00 -9.99 10.05
C ASN A 182 -7.55 -10.46 9.96
N PHE A 183 -6.60 -9.56 10.23
CA PHE A 183 -5.19 -9.90 10.30
C PHE A 183 -4.93 -10.93 11.41
N GLU A 184 -5.37 -10.69 12.64
CA GLU A 184 -5.12 -11.57 13.78
C GLU A 184 -5.77 -12.95 13.60
N ARG A 185 -6.97 -13.02 13.03
CA ARG A 185 -7.61 -14.30 12.68
C ARG A 185 -6.76 -15.17 11.75
N LYS A 186 -5.92 -14.55 10.92
CA LYS A 186 -5.03 -15.25 10.00
C LYS A 186 -3.63 -15.41 10.59
N ALA A 187 -3.12 -14.40 11.29
CA ALA A 187 -1.81 -14.38 11.90
C ALA A 187 -1.69 -15.28 13.12
N LYS A 188 -2.79 -15.48 13.87
CA LYS A 188 -2.85 -16.31 15.09
C LYS A 188 -1.79 -15.93 16.12
N ILE A 189 -1.58 -14.64 16.37
CA ILE A 189 -0.55 -14.17 17.31
C ILE A 189 -0.95 -14.52 18.73
N PHE A 190 -2.20 -14.25 19.12
CA PHE A 190 -2.68 -14.48 20.47
C PHE A 190 -3.37 -15.84 20.66
N ASN A 191 -3.45 -16.63 19.59
CA ASN A 191 -3.94 -18.02 19.62
C ASN A 191 -3.16 -18.92 18.63
N PRO A 192 -1.83 -19.03 18.80
CA PRO A 192 -0.97 -19.76 17.86
C PRO A 192 -1.27 -21.27 17.90
N ASP A 193 -0.95 -21.99 16.83
CA ASP A 193 -1.16 -23.44 16.80
C ASP A 193 -0.34 -24.13 17.92
N PRO A 194 -0.85 -25.17 18.60
CA PRO A 194 -0.17 -25.80 19.74
C PRO A 194 1.24 -26.33 19.43
N ASN A 195 1.50 -26.68 18.17
CA ASN A 195 2.78 -27.20 17.68
C ASN A 195 3.64 -26.13 16.99
N SER A 196 3.27 -24.87 17.12
CA SER A 196 4.03 -23.75 16.57
C SER A 196 5.16 -23.34 17.53
N ARG A 197 6.11 -22.55 17.01
CA ARG A 197 7.15 -21.92 17.82
C ARG A 197 7.17 -20.44 17.42
N PRO A 198 6.33 -19.61 18.05
CA PRO A 198 6.26 -18.19 17.72
C PRO A 198 7.65 -17.56 17.73
N ASN A 199 7.94 -16.72 16.74
CA ASN A 199 9.25 -16.09 16.59
C ASN A 199 9.51 -14.97 17.61
N GLN A 200 8.52 -14.69 18.47
CA GLN A 200 8.46 -13.60 19.43
C GLN A 200 7.55 -13.98 20.62
N ASP A 201 7.72 -13.26 21.73
CA ASP A 201 6.90 -13.44 22.94
C ASP A 201 5.59 -12.68 22.82
N ASN A 202 4.52 -13.39 22.45
CA ASN A 202 3.21 -12.79 22.19
C ASN A 202 2.59 -12.10 23.42
N SER A 203 3.07 -12.40 24.65
CA SER A 203 2.62 -11.73 25.88
C SER A 203 3.16 -10.30 26.04
N LYS A 204 4.19 -9.94 25.24
CA LYS A 204 4.82 -8.62 25.23
C LYS A 204 4.25 -7.68 24.17
N ILE A 205 3.35 -8.17 23.32
CA ILE A 205 2.81 -7.39 22.21
C ILE A 205 1.67 -6.49 22.69
N GLU A 206 1.76 -5.21 22.38
CA GLU A 206 0.69 -4.23 22.54
C GLU A 206 0.22 -3.76 21.16
N ILE A 207 -1.10 -3.67 20.97
CA ILE A 207 -1.71 -3.34 19.67
C ILE A 207 -2.14 -1.88 19.66
N TYR A 208 -1.60 -1.13 18.70
CA TYR A 208 -1.92 0.27 18.45
C TYR A 208 -2.55 0.42 17.07
N LEU A 209 -3.66 1.15 17.00
CA LEU A 209 -4.46 1.29 15.79
C LEU A 209 -4.54 2.78 15.42
N VAL A 210 -4.01 3.15 14.26
CA VAL A 210 -4.13 4.51 13.73
C VAL A 210 -5.36 4.58 12.85
N SER A 211 -6.37 5.32 13.32
CA SER A 211 -7.64 5.52 12.62
C SER A 211 -7.68 6.91 12.00
N TYR A 212 -8.26 7.03 10.80
CA TYR A 212 -8.58 8.29 10.15
C TYR A 212 -9.60 8.06 9.02
N ASP A 213 -10.33 9.12 8.63
CA ASP A 213 -11.27 9.09 7.50
C ASP A 213 -10.50 8.98 6.17
N SER A 214 -10.35 7.73 5.72
CA SER A 214 -9.67 7.35 4.48
C SER A 214 -10.63 7.09 3.31
N GLU A 215 -11.91 7.42 3.48
CA GLU A 215 -12.97 7.03 2.55
C GLU A 215 -13.70 8.24 1.95
N MET A 216 -14.32 8.02 0.78
CA MET A 216 -15.22 8.99 0.16
C MET A 216 -16.63 8.81 0.73
N ARG A 217 -17.30 9.92 1.02
CA ARG A 217 -18.72 9.91 1.41
C ARG A 217 -19.62 9.98 0.18
N ASP A 218 -20.86 9.52 0.35
CA ASP A 218 -21.82 9.44 -0.77
C ASP A 218 -22.17 10.83 -1.33
N ASP A 219 -22.13 11.88 -0.50
CA ASP A 219 -22.31 13.27 -0.93
C ASP A 219 -21.12 13.79 -1.76
N ASP A 220 -19.90 13.50 -1.32
CA ASP A 220 -18.68 13.82 -2.07
C ASP A 220 -18.68 13.12 -3.45
N GLU A 221 -19.10 11.85 -3.49
CA GLU A 221 -19.23 11.07 -4.73
C GLU A 221 -20.19 11.72 -5.73
N GLU A 222 -21.40 12.07 -5.29
CA GLU A 222 -22.43 12.60 -6.17
C GLU A 222 -22.01 13.98 -6.73
N GLU A 223 -21.36 14.82 -5.93
CA GLU A 223 -20.85 16.11 -6.37
C GLU A 223 -19.79 16.00 -7.48
N ILE A 224 -18.84 15.08 -7.30
CA ILE A 224 -17.81 14.80 -8.28
C ILE A 224 -18.44 14.23 -9.56
N LYS A 225 -19.37 13.30 -9.42
CA LYS A 225 -20.08 12.65 -10.52
C LYS A 225 -20.86 13.65 -11.37
N VAL A 226 -21.59 14.59 -10.75
CA VAL A 226 -22.32 15.65 -11.47
C VAL A 226 -21.35 16.50 -12.32
N LEU A 227 -20.19 16.88 -11.76
CA LEU A 227 -19.20 17.64 -12.52
C LEU A 227 -18.54 16.82 -13.63
N LEU A 228 -18.24 15.54 -13.38
CA LEU A 228 -17.70 14.62 -14.39
C LEU A 228 -18.66 14.49 -15.57
N GLN A 229 -19.95 14.25 -15.31
CA GLN A 229 -20.99 14.15 -16.33
C GLN A 229 -21.16 15.44 -17.14
N SER A 230 -20.97 16.61 -16.52
CA SER A 230 -21.04 17.90 -17.23
C SER A 230 -19.86 18.14 -18.19
N GLN A 231 -18.69 17.54 -17.90
CA GLN A 231 -17.45 17.75 -18.65
C GLN A 231 -17.14 16.62 -19.64
N VAL A 232 -17.59 15.39 -19.35
CA VAL A 232 -17.34 14.18 -20.15
C VAL A 232 -18.67 13.66 -20.73
N LEU A 233 -18.77 13.56 -22.06
CA LEU A 233 -19.94 13.01 -22.73
C LEU A 233 -19.81 11.47 -22.86
N GLY A 234 -20.50 10.70 -22.02
CA GLY A 234 -20.64 9.26 -22.20
C GLY A 234 -21.07 8.50 -20.94
N GLY A 235 -21.97 7.51 -21.09
CA GLY A 235 -22.36 6.59 -20.02
C GLY A 235 -21.27 5.54 -19.71
N GLY A 236 -21.15 5.16 -18.44
CA GLY A 236 -20.19 4.18 -17.92
C GLY A 236 -20.16 4.17 -16.40
N ASN A 237 -19.44 3.22 -15.79
CA ASN A 237 -19.17 3.23 -14.34
C ASN A 237 -18.26 4.44 -14.02
N PHE A 238 -18.84 5.51 -13.49
CA PHE A 238 -18.11 6.73 -13.12
C PHE A 238 -17.28 6.56 -11.85
N TYR A 239 -17.48 5.50 -11.07
CA TYR A 239 -16.91 5.36 -9.74
C TYR A 239 -15.38 5.41 -9.76
N LEU A 240 -14.72 4.77 -10.73
CA LEU A 240 -13.27 4.81 -10.90
C LEU A 240 -12.75 6.25 -11.14
N LEU A 241 -13.41 7.03 -11.98
CA LEU A 241 -13.04 8.43 -12.22
C LEU A 241 -13.34 9.30 -11.00
N THR A 242 -14.45 9.06 -10.31
CA THR A 242 -14.80 9.76 -9.08
C THR A 242 -13.75 9.52 -8.00
N ALA A 243 -13.37 8.26 -7.78
CA ALA A 243 -12.29 7.88 -6.86
C ALA A 243 -10.94 8.53 -7.25
N ALA A 244 -10.63 8.59 -8.54
CA ALA A 244 -9.41 9.24 -9.03
C ALA A 244 -9.40 10.77 -8.79
N VAL A 245 -10.55 11.44 -8.90
CA VAL A 245 -10.70 12.86 -8.53
C VAL A 245 -10.51 13.04 -7.02
N TYR A 246 -11.12 12.16 -6.22
CA TYR A 246 -11.04 12.23 -4.76
C TYR A 246 -9.67 11.85 -4.20
N TRP A 247 -8.84 11.14 -4.97
CA TRP A 247 -7.49 10.70 -4.60
C TRP A 247 -6.64 11.79 -3.94
N ARG A 248 -6.68 13.02 -4.47
CA ARG A 248 -5.92 14.16 -3.92
C ARG A 248 -6.37 14.55 -2.52
N GLU A 249 -7.66 14.51 -2.24
CA GLU A 249 -8.20 14.76 -0.91
C GLU A 249 -7.76 13.66 0.07
N MET A 250 -7.80 12.40 -0.36
CA MET A 250 -7.34 11.27 0.46
C MET A 250 -5.86 11.38 0.80
N VAL A 251 -5.00 11.75 -0.15
CA VAL A 251 -3.57 12.02 0.11
C VAL A 251 -3.39 13.19 1.09
N ARG A 252 -4.18 14.27 0.96
CA ARG A 252 -4.13 15.40 1.91
C ARG A 252 -4.49 14.94 3.33
N ARG A 253 -5.52 14.11 3.48
CA ARG A 253 -5.92 13.50 4.75
C ARG A 253 -4.82 12.61 5.33
N ALA A 254 -4.22 11.74 4.52
CA ALA A 254 -3.09 10.91 4.93
C ALA A 254 -1.90 11.74 5.43
N LYS A 255 -1.57 12.86 4.77
CA LYS A 255 -0.52 13.79 5.24
C LYS A 255 -0.84 14.45 6.58
N LYS A 256 -2.10 14.80 6.82
CA LYS A 256 -2.56 15.34 8.10
C LYS A 256 -2.42 14.30 9.22
N THR A 257 -2.87 13.07 8.97
CA THR A 257 -2.71 11.94 9.89
C THR A 257 -1.23 11.65 10.17
N ALA A 258 -0.37 11.69 9.14
CA ALA A 258 1.07 11.50 9.30
C ALA A 258 1.68 12.50 10.29
N ASN A 259 1.31 13.79 10.20
CA ASN A 259 1.78 14.81 11.14
C ASN A 259 1.33 14.52 12.58
N HIS A 260 0.11 14.02 12.76
CA HIS A 260 -0.44 13.72 14.08
C HIS A 260 0.31 12.57 14.77
N ILE A 261 0.74 11.55 14.02
CA ILE A 261 1.38 10.36 14.61
C ILE A 261 2.88 10.53 14.89
N ILE A 262 3.54 11.60 14.41
CA ILE A 262 4.99 11.81 14.61
C ILE A 262 5.40 11.75 16.10
N PRO A 263 4.76 12.48 17.03
CA PRO A 263 5.16 12.44 18.45
C PRO A 263 5.01 11.03 19.07
N PHE A 264 4.07 10.24 18.57
CA PHE A 264 3.90 8.85 18.97
C PHE A 264 5.05 7.98 18.44
N LEU A 265 5.42 8.13 17.16
CA LEU A 265 6.55 7.39 16.57
C LEU A 265 7.89 7.75 17.23
N ASP A 266 8.09 9.01 17.64
CA ASP A 266 9.30 9.45 18.35
C ASP A 266 9.49 8.70 19.69
N LYS A 267 8.38 8.38 20.37
CA LYS A 267 8.41 7.62 21.63
C LYS A 267 8.71 6.13 21.44
N LEU A 268 8.53 5.62 20.23
CA LEU A 268 8.83 4.24 19.86
C LEU A 268 10.30 4.04 19.45
N ALA A 269 11.18 5.02 19.66
CA ALA A 269 12.61 4.89 19.36
C ALA A 269 13.19 3.56 19.87
N ASN A 270 13.77 2.77 18.97
CA ASN A 270 14.36 1.45 19.21
C ASN A 270 13.37 0.39 19.73
N ASN A 271 12.06 0.58 19.54
CA ASN A 271 11.09 -0.46 19.81
C ASN A 271 11.29 -1.67 18.87
N LYS A 272 11.12 -2.89 19.39
CA LYS A 272 11.29 -4.14 18.64
C LYS A 272 10.03 -4.61 17.92
N GLY A 273 8.94 -3.85 18.05
CA GLY A 273 7.65 -4.15 17.46
C GLY A 273 7.60 -3.91 15.95
N ARG A 274 6.37 -3.86 15.42
CA ARG A 274 6.13 -3.90 13.98
C ARG A 274 5.14 -2.82 13.54
N ALA A 275 5.37 -2.25 12.37
CA ALA A 275 4.34 -1.54 11.64
C ALA A 275 3.73 -2.45 10.57
N ILE A 276 2.40 -2.51 10.51
CA ILE A 276 1.64 -3.29 9.54
C ILE A 276 0.68 -2.33 8.86
N THR A 277 1.01 -1.96 7.63
CA THR A 277 0.27 -0.91 6.92
C THR A 277 -0.26 -1.41 5.59
N HIS A 278 -1.45 -0.95 5.20
CA HIS A 278 -2.10 -1.34 3.95
C HIS A 278 -2.47 -0.12 3.10
N SER A 279 -2.29 -0.19 1.77
CA SER A 279 -2.78 0.82 0.81
C SER A 279 -2.31 2.24 1.21
N LEU A 280 -3.24 3.20 1.34
CA LEU A 280 -2.95 4.58 1.74
C LEU A 280 -2.40 4.71 3.18
N GLY A 281 -2.61 3.71 4.04
CA GLY A 281 -1.96 3.66 5.36
C GLY A 281 -0.43 3.59 5.26
N CYS A 282 0.09 3.02 4.17
CA CYS A 282 1.53 3.06 3.87
C CYS A 282 2.01 4.50 3.62
N TYR A 283 1.16 5.35 3.01
CA TYR A 283 1.46 6.77 2.80
C TYR A 283 1.57 7.53 4.12
N VAL A 284 0.66 7.25 5.06
CA VAL A 284 0.67 7.87 6.40
C VAL A 284 2.00 7.62 7.09
N LEU A 285 2.45 6.35 7.15
CA LEU A 285 3.70 6.01 7.79
C LEU A 285 4.91 6.54 7.00
N ALA A 286 4.90 6.44 5.66
CA ALA A 286 5.99 6.93 4.83
C ALA A 286 6.23 8.44 5.01
N GLU A 287 5.17 9.24 5.00
CA GLU A 287 5.23 10.69 5.19
C GLU A 287 5.76 11.05 6.59
N ALA A 288 5.31 10.36 7.64
CA ALA A 288 5.78 10.59 9.00
C ALA A 288 7.26 10.20 9.15
N ALA A 289 7.61 8.98 8.71
CA ALA A 289 8.98 8.45 8.75
C ALA A 289 9.96 9.32 7.96
N GLN A 290 9.58 9.77 6.76
CA GLN A 290 10.40 10.67 5.96
C GLN A 290 10.68 11.97 6.70
N LYS A 291 9.68 12.57 7.35
CA LYS A 291 9.86 13.81 8.12
C LYS A 291 10.81 13.63 9.30
N ILE A 292 10.68 12.52 10.03
CA ILE A 292 11.54 12.20 11.17
C ILE A 292 13.00 12.03 10.70
N ASN A 293 13.22 11.26 9.62
CA ASN A 293 14.56 10.89 9.18
C ASN A 293 15.20 11.82 8.13
N LYS A 294 14.49 12.87 7.68
CA LYS A 294 14.92 13.75 6.56
C LYS A 294 16.33 14.32 6.73
N ASN A 295 16.67 14.72 7.96
CA ASN A 295 17.94 15.37 8.30
C ASN A 295 18.85 14.47 9.14
N ALA A 296 18.48 13.20 9.34
CA ALA A 296 19.26 12.27 10.13
C ALA A 296 20.48 11.77 9.34
N SER A 297 21.62 11.72 10.02
CA SER A 297 22.78 10.97 9.56
C SER A 297 22.54 9.46 9.67
N GLU A 298 23.32 8.65 8.97
CA GLU A 298 23.14 7.20 8.95
C GLU A 298 23.25 6.55 10.34
N SER A 299 24.16 7.06 11.18
CA SER A 299 24.33 6.65 12.57
C SER A 299 23.21 7.14 13.50
N SER A 300 22.35 8.04 13.06
CA SER A 300 21.32 8.69 13.87
C SER A 300 19.90 8.50 13.34
N TYR A 301 19.67 7.52 12.46
CA TYR A 301 18.33 7.24 11.98
C TYR A 301 17.42 6.80 13.13
N HIS A 302 16.26 7.42 13.19
CA HIS A 302 15.20 7.04 14.11
C HIS A 302 14.55 5.75 13.63
N ARG A 303 14.67 4.71 14.44
CA ARG A 303 14.11 3.38 14.16
C ARG A 303 12.99 3.12 15.16
N ALA A 304 11.75 3.36 14.75
CA ALA A 304 10.59 3.12 15.61
C ALA A 304 10.17 1.64 15.67
N PHE A 305 10.66 0.81 14.73
CA PHE A 305 10.23 -0.59 14.61
C PHE A 305 11.41 -1.52 14.29
N GLY A 306 11.24 -2.80 14.63
CA GLY A 306 12.09 -3.90 14.14
C GLY A 306 11.70 -4.36 12.73
N SER A 307 10.43 -4.16 12.33
CA SER A 307 10.00 -4.42 10.96
C SER A 307 8.83 -3.54 10.54
N TRP A 308 8.74 -3.23 9.25
CA TRP A 308 7.58 -2.60 8.64
C TRP A 308 7.09 -3.43 7.45
N TRP A 309 5.86 -3.95 7.52
CA TRP A 309 5.18 -4.60 6.39
C TRP A 309 4.35 -3.57 5.64
N CYS A 310 4.85 -3.17 4.48
CA CYS A 310 4.26 -2.16 3.60
C CYS A 310 3.42 -2.88 2.53
N MET A 311 2.14 -3.13 2.82
CA MET A 311 1.28 -4.03 2.05
C MET A 311 0.42 -3.29 1.02
N SER A 312 0.45 -3.72 -0.26
CA SER A 312 -0.30 -3.08 -1.35
C SER A 312 -0.17 -1.55 -1.32
N ALA A 313 1.06 -1.06 -1.13
CA ALA A 313 1.34 0.34 -0.83
C ALA A 313 0.85 1.31 -1.91
N ALA A 314 0.00 2.27 -1.53
CA ALA A 314 -0.45 3.35 -2.42
C ALA A 314 0.55 4.54 -2.39
N LEU A 315 1.81 4.22 -2.68
CA LEU A 315 2.96 5.13 -2.80
C LEU A 315 3.45 5.14 -4.26
N PRO A 316 4.13 6.19 -4.75
CA PRO A 316 4.76 6.13 -6.07
C PRO A 316 5.72 4.94 -6.17
N SER A 317 5.82 4.30 -7.32
CA SER A 317 6.71 3.13 -7.52
C SER A 317 8.17 3.40 -7.14
N ASP A 318 8.64 4.63 -7.30
CA ASP A 318 10.01 5.05 -6.97
C ASP A 318 10.12 5.63 -5.55
N ALA A 319 9.07 5.57 -4.73
CA ALA A 319 8.97 6.24 -3.43
C ALA A 319 10.20 6.07 -2.53
N PHE A 320 10.75 4.87 -2.46
CA PHE A 320 11.89 4.53 -1.61
C PHE A 320 13.24 4.53 -2.34
N SER A 321 13.26 4.94 -3.61
CA SER A 321 14.49 5.13 -4.36
C SER A 321 15.19 6.43 -3.94
N ASN A 322 16.43 6.64 -4.40
CA ASN A 322 17.16 7.89 -4.20
C ASN A 322 16.54 9.11 -4.89
N THR A 323 15.60 8.92 -5.83
CA THR A 323 14.87 9.99 -6.51
C THR A 323 13.44 10.15 -5.99
N GLY A 324 12.99 9.25 -5.12
CA GLY A 324 11.64 9.25 -4.56
C GLY A 324 11.45 10.23 -3.42
N ASP A 325 10.19 10.62 -3.20
CA ASP A 325 9.80 11.55 -2.12
C ASP A 325 9.98 10.97 -0.70
N PHE A 326 10.16 9.64 -0.58
CA PHE A 326 10.21 8.90 0.68
C PHE A 326 11.49 8.05 0.84
N ASP A 327 12.61 8.52 0.27
CA ASP A 327 13.89 7.80 0.22
C ASP A 327 14.47 7.39 1.60
N LYS A 328 14.07 8.06 2.68
CA LYS A 328 14.47 7.77 4.07
C LYS A 328 13.38 7.11 4.90
N ALA A 329 12.15 7.05 4.41
CA ALA A 329 11.04 6.45 5.14
C ALA A 329 11.28 4.98 5.55
N PRO A 330 11.85 4.09 4.71
CA PRO A 330 12.08 2.69 5.08
C PRO A 330 12.96 2.48 6.32
N LEU A 331 13.78 3.47 6.65
CA LEU A 331 14.73 3.40 7.77
C LEU A 331 14.05 3.57 9.13
N ILE A 332 12.74 3.84 9.16
CA ILE A 332 11.92 3.78 10.38
C ILE A 332 11.89 2.36 10.98
N ALA A 333 12.15 1.34 10.16
CA ALA A 333 12.33 -0.03 10.60
C ALA A 333 13.81 -0.45 10.45
N GLY A 334 14.41 -0.91 11.54
CA GLY A 334 15.81 -1.35 11.54
C GLY A 334 15.97 -2.80 11.09
N LYS A 335 16.92 -3.09 10.19
CA LYS A 335 17.45 -4.45 10.02
C LYS A 335 18.17 -4.84 11.32
N GLY A 336 17.82 -6.00 11.89
CA GLY A 336 18.44 -6.50 13.13
C GLY A 336 19.94 -6.78 12.94
N ALA A 337 20.69 -6.83 14.03
CA ALA A 337 22.12 -7.20 14.01
C ALA A 337 22.36 -8.63 13.49
N ASP A 338 21.36 -9.51 13.65
CA ASP A 338 21.35 -10.84 13.05
C ASP A 338 20.77 -10.74 11.63
N HIS A 339 21.64 -10.42 10.67
CA HIS A 339 21.39 -10.35 9.22
C HIS A 339 20.79 -11.64 8.58
N GLU A 340 20.36 -12.61 9.38
CA GLU A 340 19.84 -13.91 8.96
C GLU A 340 18.31 -14.01 8.99
N ARG A 341 17.58 -13.11 9.67
CA ARG A 341 16.10 -13.12 9.62
C ARG A 341 15.61 -12.30 8.44
N ILE A 342 15.11 -13.01 7.41
CA ILE A 342 14.52 -12.55 6.13
C ILE A 342 13.37 -11.51 6.29
N TRP A 343 12.97 -11.15 7.51
CA TRP A 343 11.78 -10.33 7.80
C TRP A 343 12.03 -9.22 8.82
N SER A 344 13.25 -8.65 8.81
CA SER A 344 13.64 -7.47 9.59
C SER A 344 13.80 -6.25 8.68
N GLY A 345 13.56 -5.04 9.20
CA GLY A 345 13.50 -3.83 8.39
C GLY A 345 12.19 -3.67 7.60
N THR A 346 12.21 -2.88 6.54
CA THR A 346 11.02 -2.60 5.72
C THR A 346 10.89 -3.60 4.58
N THR A 347 9.72 -4.22 4.47
CA THR A 347 9.36 -5.15 3.39
C THR A 347 8.13 -4.64 2.64
N VAL A 348 8.22 -4.54 1.32
CA VAL A 348 7.13 -4.13 0.42
C VAL A 348 6.44 -5.37 -0.12
N TRP A 349 5.19 -5.59 0.27
CA TRP A 349 4.39 -6.71 -0.22
C TRP A 349 3.58 -6.22 -1.42
N TYR A 350 3.99 -6.65 -2.61
CA TYR A 350 3.43 -6.16 -3.87
C TYR A 350 2.78 -7.27 -4.69
N SER A 351 1.73 -6.90 -5.41
CA SER A 351 1.08 -7.78 -6.39
C SER A 351 1.01 -7.06 -7.73
N LEU A 352 1.66 -7.63 -8.75
CA LEU A 352 1.50 -7.17 -10.12
C LEU A 352 0.05 -7.30 -10.57
N ALA A 353 -0.74 -8.16 -9.91
CA ALA A 353 -2.13 -8.48 -10.17
C ALA A 353 -3.16 -7.54 -9.53
N ASP A 354 -2.77 -6.67 -8.59
CA ASP A 354 -3.67 -5.75 -7.89
C ASP A 354 -4.38 -4.79 -8.85
N ILE A 355 -5.66 -5.10 -9.16
CA ILE A 355 -6.44 -4.35 -10.16
C ILE A 355 -6.77 -2.95 -9.66
N VAL A 356 -6.97 -2.78 -8.36
CA VAL A 356 -7.33 -1.48 -7.79
C VAL A 356 -6.17 -0.50 -7.95
N LEU A 357 -4.96 -0.91 -7.56
CA LEU A 357 -3.76 -0.08 -7.72
C LEU A 357 -3.41 0.12 -9.20
N MET A 358 -3.61 -0.89 -10.04
CA MET A 358 -3.41 -0.80 -11.50
C MET A 358 -4.30 0.27 -12.16
N LEU A 359 -5.56 0.39 -11.72
CA LEU A 359 -6.52 1.29 -12.36
C LEU A 359 -6.56 2.68 -11.70
N LEU A 360 -6.72 2.74 -10.38
CA LEU A 360 -6.96 3.99 -9.66
C LEU A 360 -5.69 4.84 -9.57
N TYR A 361 -4.55 4.23 -9.26
CA TYR A 361 -3.34 4.97 -8.93
C TYR A 361 -2.81 5.79 -10.11
N PRO A 362 -2.69 5.23 -11.34
CA PRO A 362 -2.30 6.02 -12.52
C PRO A 362 -3.22 7.18 -12.84
N LEU A 363 -4.54 7.01 -12.65
CA LEU A 363 -5.52 8.06 -12.90
C LEU A 363 -5.36 9.23 -11.91
N GLY A 364 -5.10 8.94 -10.63
CA GLY A 364 -4.95 9.94 -9.58
C GLY A 364 -3.56 10.60 -9.52
N SER A 365 -2.52 9.91 -9.98
CA SER A 365 -1.11 10.30 -9.73
C SER A 365 -0.21 10.38 -10.96
N CYS A 366 -0.64 9.87 -12.12
CA CYS A 366 0.19 9.74 -13.33
C CYS A 366 1.48 8.94 -13.18
N THR A 367 1.51 8.02 -12.21
CA THR A 367 2.56 7.02 -12.04
C THR A 367 1.93 5.71 -11.57
N THR A 368 2.74 4.67 -11.43
CA THR A 368 2.31 3.39 -10.84
C THR A 368 2.51 3.38 -9.33
N ALA A 369 1.76 2.50 -8.66
CA ALA A 369 1.88 2.31 -7.22
C ALA A 369 2.99 1.32 -6.86
N LEU A 370 3.70 1.58 -5.77
CA LEU A 370 4.68 0.68 -5.16
C LEU A 370 4.06 -0.67 -4.81
N GLY A 371 2.81 -0.72 -4.34
CA GLY A 371 2.09 -1.96 -4.07
C GLY A 371 1.73 -2.79 -5.30
N LEU A 372 1.72 -2.18 -6.49
CA LEU A 372 1.56 -2.89 -7.76
C LEU A 372 2.91 -3.42 -8.25
N THR A 373 3.98 -2.69 -7.97
CA THR A 373 5.24 -2.83 -8.69
C THR A 373 6.38 -3.38 -7.84
N GLY A 374 6.39 -3.21 -6.53
CA GLY A 374 7.58 -3.43 -5.72
C GLY A 374 8.61 -2.32 -5.90
N LEU A 375 9.72 -2.39 -5.16
CA LEU A 375 10.75 -1.37 -4.99
C LEU A 375 11.50 -0.99 -6.28
N GLY A 376 11.49 -1.86 -7.29
CA GLY A 376 12.39 -1.68 -8.42
C GLY A 376 13.86 -1.89 -8.03
N VAL A 377 14.81 -1.50 -8.91
CA VAL A 377 16.23 -1.68 -8.66
C VAL A 377 16.65 -0.76 -7.51
N ASN A 378 16.85 -1.32 -6.32
CA ASN A 378 17.22 -0.58 -5.12
C ASN A 378 18.69 -0.85 -4.75
N ASP A 379 19.57 0.08 -5.10
CA ASP A 379 21.02 -0.06 -4.85
C ASP A 379 21.42 0.05 -3.37
N LYS A 380 20.50 0.45 -2.47
CA LYS A 380 20.82 0.73 -1.05
C LYS A 380 20.37 -0.36 -0.07
N GLU A 381 19.68 -1.41 -0.53
CA GLU A 381 19.13 -2.49 0.31
C GLU A 381 18.34 -2.02 1.56
N ILE A 382 17.77 -0.80 1.53
CA ILE A 382 17.05 -0.19 2.67
C ILE A 382 15.65 -0.78 2.88
N ALA A 383 15.15 -1.50 1.88
CA ALA A 383 13.89 -2.22 1.91
C ALA A 383 13.99 -3.44 1.00
N GLU A 384 13.15 -4.45 1.24
CA GLU A 384 13.06 -5.69 0.48
C GLU A 384 11.68 -5.88 -0.14
N ASP A 385 11.62 -6.61 -1.25
CA ASP A 385 10.41 -6.89 -2.01
C ASP A 385 9.89 -8.29 -1.66
N GLU A 386 8.58 -8.41 -1.40
CA GLU A 386 7.87 -9.68 -1.29
C GLU A 386 6.78 -9.73 -2.35
N ASN A 387 6.95 -10.62 -3.33
CA ASN A 387 6.02 -10.77 -4.45
C ASN A 387 4.87 -11.71 -4.08
N ILE A 388 3.71 -11.13 -3.79
CA ILE A 388 2.50 -11.87 -3.41
C ILE A 388 1.52 -12.08 -4.56
N THR A 389 1.93 -11.81 -5.80
CA THR A 389 1.06 -11.86 -7.00
C THR A 389 0.30 -13.18 -7.15
N THR A 390 0.97 -14.31 -6.95
CA THR A 390 0.34 -15.64 -7.10
C THR A 390 -0.54 -16.02 -5.91
N ILE A 391 -0.39 -15.33 -4.77
CA ILE A 391 -1.13 -15.61 -3.53
C ILE A 391 -2.44 -14.82 -3.55
N THR A 392 -2.36 -13.51 -3.78
CA THR A 392 -3.51 -12.62 -3.71
C THR A 392 -4.24 -12.46 -5.04
N ASP A 393 -3.58 -12.78 -6.15
CA ASP A 393 -4.10 -12.61 -7.51
C ASP A 393 -4.62 -11.16 -7.69
N VAL A 394 -5.84 -10.99 -8.20
CA VAL A 394 -6.41 -9.68 -8.52
C VAL A 394 -6.91 -8.89 -7.31
N HIS A 395 -6.93 -9.49 -6.13
CA HIS A 395 -7.60 -8.94 -4.96
C HIS A 395 -6.79 -7.80 -4.33
N HIS A 396 -7.50 -6.72 -4.00
CA HIS A 396 -7.02 -5.59 -3.22
C HIS A 396 -7.84 -5.49 -1.92
N GLY A 397 -7.22 -5.06 -0.83
CA GLY A 397 -7.95 -4.61 0.34
C GLY A 397 -7.58 -5.32 1.64
N PRO A 398 -7.81 -4.70 2.81
CA PRO A 398 -7.55 -5.30 4.11
C PRO A 398 -8.69 -6.22 4.59
N ALA A 399 -9.81 -6.24 3.86
CA ALA A 399 -11.00 -7.04 4.12
C ALA A 399 -11.08 -8.24 3.16
N GLY A 400 -11.57 -9.38 3.63
CA GLY A 400 -11.88 -10.54 2.78
C GLY A 400 -10.65 -11.29 2.25
N ASP A 401 -10.71 -11.66 0.97
CA ASP A 401 -9.81 -12.61 0.30
C ASP A 401 -8.30 -12.26 0.39
N TYR A 402 -7.91 -10.98 0.41
CA TYR A 402 -6.49 -10.60 0.38
C TYR A 402 -5.75 -11.05 1.66
N ILE A 403 -6.18 -10.61 2.84
CA ILE A 403 -5.57 -11.02 4.12
C ILE A 403 -5.79 -12.53 4.36
N GLU A 404 -6.93 -13.07 3.93
CA GLU A 404 -7.19 -14.51 4.02
C GLU A 404 -6.19 -15.36 3.22
N ARG A 405 -5.90 -14.96 1.97
CA ARG A 405 -4.91 -15.63 1.10
C ARG A 405 -3.49 -15.49 1.63
N LEU A 406 -3.16 -14.36 2.25
CA LEU A 406 -1.84 -14.13 2.85
C LEU A 406 -1.61 -14.88 4.17
N GLY A 407 -2.67 -15.43 4.78
CA GLY A 407 -2.60 -16.09 6.08
C GLY A 407 -1.45 -17.10 6.24
N PRO A 408 -1.25 -18.05 5.30
CA PRO A 408 -0.13 -18.99 5.37
C PRO A 408 1.24 -18.31 5.41
N SER A 409 1.47 -17.29 4.58
CA SER A 409 2.73 -16.54 4.56
C SER A 409 2.91 -15.74 5.85
N ILE A 410 1.87 -15.07 6.33
CA ILE A 410 1.91 -14.34 7.61
C ILE A 410 2.27 -15.29 8.76
N GLN A 411 1.63 -16.46 8.84
CA GLN A 411 1.90 -17.42 9.90
C GLN A 411 3.31 -18.00 9.83
N GLU A 412 3.85 -18.20 8.63
CA GLU A 412 5.23 -18.64 8.42
C GLU A 412 6.21 -17.59 8.95
N VAL A 413 6.02 -16.31 8.58
CA VAL A 413 6.86 -15.20 9.05
C VAL A 413 6.82 -15.06 10.58
N LEU A 414 5.65 -15.24 11.18
CA LEU A 414 5.46 -15.10 12.63
C LEU A 414 5.78 -16.38 13.42
N GLY A 415 5.97 -17.51 12.75
CA GLY A 415 6.20 -18.81 13.40
C GLY A 415 4.97 -19.34 14.14
N THR A 416 3.76 -18.89 13.76
CA THR A 416 2.49 -19.28 14.40
C THR A 416 1.82 -20.47 13.72
N LYS A 417 2.34 -20.92 12.58
CA LYS A 417 1.94 -22.15 11.89
C LYS A 417 2.43 -23.38 12.63
N GLY A 418 1.56 -24.37 12.85
CA GLY A 418 1.96 -25.66 13.40
C GLY A 418 2.95 -26.40 12.49
N ARG A 419 3.96 -27.06 13.07
CA ARG A 419 4.83 -27.97 12.32
C ARG A 419 4.08 -29.28 12.04
N ASP A 420 4.17 -29.76 10.81
CA ASP A 420 3.61 -31.05 10.43
C ASP A 420 4.53 -32.16 10.98
N ILE A 421 4.12 -32.81 12.07
CA ILE A 421 4.93 -33.80 12.81
C ILE A 421 5.07 -35.14 12.04
N THR A 422 4.42 -35.26 10.88
CA THR A 422 4.41 -36.46 10.04
C THR A 422 5.53 -36.49 8.99
N LYS A 423 6.31 -35.41 8.85
CA LYS A 423 7.47 -35.33 7.94
C LYS A 423 8.75 -35.16 8.76
N ASN A 424 9.24 -36.26 9.35
CA ASN A 424 10.62 -36.43 9.81
C ASN A 424 11.18 -37.71 9.20
#